data_AF-A0A7D9KYE2-F1
#
_entry.id   AF-A0A7D9KYE2-F1
#
_cell.length_a   1.000
_cell.length_b   1.000
_cell.length_c   1.000
_cell.angle_alpha   90.00
_cell.angle_beta   90.00
_cell.angle_gamma   90.00
#
_symmetry.space_group_name_H-M   'P 1'
#
loop_
_entity.id
_entity.type
_entity.pdbx_description
1 polymer ?
#
loop_
_entity_poly.entity_id
_entity_poly.type
_entity_poly.pdbx_seq_one_letter_code
_entity_poly.pdbx_strand_id
1 'polypeptide(L)'
;MDDSLEHSDVIHGITQDVYQRIIDLGPQLREFVASAKQYHKALLSASVAANTFYQGFTKIAHLASETKGSNKLLGKGICDIIAVHKQIENQANLVLKAISQDFVVPLEDWIENKISLTKTKQKSYLQDSKSALELVEKSKSDLTKVRKKSQRSKTSDKYDTKEKQ
;
A
#
# COMPACT_ATOMS: atom_id res chain seq x y z
N MET A 1 -25.04 -5.86 -31.87
CA MET A 1 -23.57 -5.87 -32.05
C MET A 1 -22.94 -4.61 -31.45
N ASP A 2 -23.65 -3.48 -31.42
CA ASP A 2 -23.19 -2.23 -30.76
C ASP A 2 -23.08 -2.35 -29.22
N ASP A 3 -24.12 -2.89 -28.55
CA ASP A 3 -24.14 -3.02 -27.08
C ASP A 3 -22.93 -3.76 -26.48
N SER A 4 -22.39 -4.75 -27.19
CA SER A 4 -21.24 -5.53 -26.69
C SER A 4 -19.93 -4.75 -26.75
N LEU A 5 -19.80 -3.78 -27.66
CA LEU A 5 -18.64 -2.89 -27.75
C LEU A 5 -18.73 -1.79 -26.71
N GLU A 6 -19.92 -1.20 -26.50
CA GLU A 6 -20.14 -0.24 -25.41
C GLU A 6 -19.85 -0.86 -24.04
N HIS A 7 -20.29 -2.10 -23.82
CA HIS A 7 -19.99 -2.83 -22.58
C HIS A 7 -18.48 -3.08 -22.40
N SER A 8 -17.76 -3.36 -23.50
CA SER A 8 -16.31 -3.55 -23.48
C SER A 8 -15.57 -2.25 -23.12
N ASP A 9 -16.01 -1.11 -23.63
CA ASP A 9 -15.41 0.19 -23.33
C ASP A 9 -15.61 0.59 -21.86
N VAL A 10 -16.77 0.28 -21.29
CA VAL A 10 -17.04 0.47 -19.86
C VAL A 10 -16.10 -0.37 -19.00
N ILE A 11 -15.92 -1.66 -19.32
CA ILE A 11 -15.00 -2.55 -18.60
C ILE A 11 -13.55 -2.05 -18.72
N HIS A 12 -13.16 -1.56 -19.91
CA HIS A 12 -11.84 -0.98 -20.13
C HIS A 12 -11.60 0.24 -19.23
N GLY A 13 -12.57 1.16 -19.17
CA GLY A 13 -12.52 2.33 -18.30
C GLY A 13 -12.36 1.96 -16.82
N ILE A 14 -13.21 1.06 -16.31
CA ILE A 14 -13.13 0.60 -14.91
C ILE A 14 -11.76 -0.06 -14.62
N THR A 15 -11.24 -0.84 -15.56
CA THR A 15 -9.95 -1.51 -15.40
C THR A 15 -8.81 -0.49 -15.32
N GLN A 16 -8.81 0.53 -16.18
CA GLN A 16 -7.85 1.63 -16.14
C GLN A 16 -7.92 2.41 -14.83
N ASP A 17 -9.14 2.73 -14.37
CA ASP A 17 -9.37 3.46 -13.12
C ASP A 17 -8.81 2.70 -11.91
N VAL A 18 -8.97 1.38 -11.86
CA VAL A 18 -8.42 0.57 -10.77
C VAL A 18 -6.88 0.63 -10.76
N TYR A 19 -6.23 0.50 -11.92
CA TYR A 19 -4.78 0.64 -12.02
C TYR A 19 -4.32 2.03 -11.56
N GLN A 20 -4.99 3.08 -12.03
CA GLN A 20 -4.62 4.45 -11.73
C GLN A 20 -4.76 4.75 -10.23
N ARG A 21 -5.87 4.33 -9.60
CA ARG A 21 -6.09 4.50 -8.15
C ARG A 21 -5.01 3.84 -7.31
N ILE A 22 -4.56 2.64 -7.69
CA ILE A 22 -3.46 1.95 -6.97
C ILE A 22 -2.15 2.72 -7.13
N ILE A 23 -1.86 3.24 -8.33
CA ILE A 23 -0.66 4.03 -8.59
C ILE A 23 -0.67 5.33 -7.80
N ASP A 24 -1.81 6.01 -7.75
CA ASP A 24 -2.02 7.28 -7.05
C ASP A 24 -1.98 7.11 -5.52
N LEU A 25 -2.29 5.90 -5.02
CA LEU A 25 -2.11 5.56 -3.62
C LEU A 25 -0.61 5.53 -3.23
N GLY A 26 0.29 5.28 -4.17
CA GLY A 26 1.74 5.19 -3.92
C GLY A 26 2.33 6.41 -3.22
N PRO A 27 2.20 7.63 -3.78
CA PRO A 27 2.66 8.86 -3.12
C PRO A 27 2.08 9.07 -1.71
N GLN A 28 0.77 8.82 -1.53
CA GLN A 28 0.09 8.98 -0.24
C GLN A 28 0.65 8.02 0.82
N LEU A 29 0.89 6.76 0.45
CA LEU A 29 1.51 5.79 1.35
C LEU A 29 2.95 6.14 1.70
N ARG A 30 3.72 6.72 0.77
CA ARG A 30 5.10 7.21 1.05
C ARG A 30 5.11 8.36 2.04
N GLU A 31 4.19 9.31 1.87
CA GLU A 31 4.03 10.42 2.82
C GLU A 31 3.62 9.92 4.21
N PHE A 32 2.71 8.96 4.26
CA PHE A 32 2.30 8.32 5.49
C PHE A 32 3.46 7.57 6.16
N VAL A 33 4.26 6.82 5.41
CA VAL A 33 5.49 6.17 5.91
C VAL A 33 6.47 7.20 6.50
N ALA A 34 6.68 8.32 5.82
CA ALA A 34 7.54 9.39 6.33
C ALA A 34 7.02 9.94 7.67
N SER A 35 5.71 10.13 7.78
CA SER A 35 5.04 10.53 9.02
C SER A 35 5.20 9.47 10.12
N ALA A 36 5.05 8.18 9.79
CA ALA A 36 5.25 7.09 10.74
C ALA A 36 6.70 7.00 11.25
N LYS A 37 7.69 7.22 10.38
CA LYS A 37 9.11 7.32 10.77
C LYS A 37 9.37 8.48 11.72
N GLN A 38 8.78 9.65 11.44
CA GLN A 38 8.90 10.81 12.31
C GLN A 38 8.25 10.58 13.67
N TYR A 39 7.08 9.94 13.69
CA TYR A 39 6.39 9.53 14.92
C TYR A 39 7.24 8.56 15.75
N HIS A 40 7.76 7.50 15.12
CA HIS A 40 8.66 6.54 15.77
C HIS A 40 9.91 7.22 16.35
N LYS A 41 10.54 8.14 15.62
CA LYS A 41 11.69 8.93 16.10
C LYS A 41 11.34 9.79 17.31
N ALA A 42 10.16 10.42 17.32
CA ALA A 42 9.70 11.23 18.45
C ALA A 42 9.49 10.37 19.70
N LEU A 43 8.86 9.20 19.55
CA LEU A 43 8.67 8.25 20.64
C LEU A 43 10.02 7.74 21.20
N LEU A 44 10.97 7.40 20.35
CA LEU A 44 12.33 7.01 20.79
C LEU A 44 13.01 8.14 21.58
N SER A 45 12.89 9.38 21.12
CA SER A 45 13.47 10.53 21.79
C SER A 45 12.84 10.76 23.17
N ALA A 46 11.51 10.58 23.27
CA ALA A 46 10.79 10.66 24.54
C ALA A 46 11.22 9.55 25.52
N SER A 47 11.42 8.32 25.03
CA SER A 47 11.95 7.18 25.82
C SER A 47 13.35 7.49 26.38
N VAL A 48 14.26 8.03 25.56
CA VAL A 48 15.60 8.43 26.02
C VAL A 48 15.53 9.51 27.10
N ALA A 49 14.66 10.50 26.93
CA ALA A 49 14.46 11.56 27.91
C ALA A 49 13.87 11.01 29.22
N ALA A 50 12.88 10.12 29.15
CA ALA A 50 12.31 9.44 30.29
C ALA A 50 13.37 8.65 31.05
N ASN A 51 14.14 7.79 30.36
CA ASN A 51 15.21 7.02 30.98
C ASN A 51 16.22 7.92 31.74
N THR A 52 16.60 9.05 31.15
CA THR A 52 17.50 10.03 31.81
C THR A 52 16.89 10.60 33.09
N PHE A 53 15.61 10.98 33.05
CA PHE A 53 14.86 11.45 34.22
C PHE A 53 14.81 10.39 35.33
N TYR A 54 14.46 9.15 35.01
CA TYR A 54 14.34 8.07 36.00
C TYR A 54 15.69 7.58 36.54
N GLN A 55 16.79 7.73 35.80
CA GLN A 55 18.14 7.54 36.36
C GLN A 55 18.46 8.54 37.46
N GLY A 56 18.11 9.82 37.25
CA GLY A 56 18.19 10.84 38.30
C GLY A 56 17.33 10.48 39.51
N PHE A 57 16.09 10.04 39.27
CA PHE A 57 15.17 9.65 40.32
C PHE A 57 15.65 8.42 41.11
N THR A 58 16.30 7.47 40.45
CA THR A 58 16.93 6.30 41.08
C THR A 58 18.04 6.71 42.05
N LYS A 59 18.88 7.69 41.67
CA LYS A 59 19.92 8.22 42.56
C LYS A 59 19.33 8.86 43.82
N ILE A 60 18.25 9.64 43.67
CA ILE A 60 17.54 10.26 44.80
C ILE A 60 16.93 9.19 45.71
N ALA A 61 16.29 8.17 45.14
CA ALA A 61 15.69 7.07 45.89
C ALA A 61 16.73 6.32 46.73
N HIS A 62 17.92 6.10 46.18
CA HIS A 62 19.04 5.45 46.86
C HIS A 62 19.53 6.28 48.05
N LEU A 63 19.85 7.55 47.83
CA LEU A 63 20.29 8.47 48.90
C LEU A 63 19.24 8.58 50.02
N ALA A 64 17.97 8.70 49.66
CA ALA A 64 16.88 8.76 50.63
C ALA A 64 16.74 7.45 51.44
N SER A 65 16.98 6.29 50.81
CA SER A 65 16.89 4.97 51.46
C SER A 65 18.00 4.71 52.48
N GLU A 66 19.14 5.40 52.37
CA GLU A 66 20.27 5.31 53.31
C GLU A 66 20.06 6.14 54.59
N THR A 67 19.06 7.02 54.60
CA THR A 67 18.73 7.85 55.77
C THR A 67 17.83 7.11 56.78
N LYS A 68 17.65 7.69 57.98
CA LYS A 68 16.73 7.18 59.02
C LYS A 68 15.41 7.94 59.01
N GLY A 69 14.36 7.30 59.53
CA GLY A 69 13.04 7.93 59.72
C GLY A 69 12.25 8.10 58.42
N SER A 70 11.54 9.21 58.29
CA SER A 70 10.59 9.50 57.20
C SER A 70 11.23 9.52 55.81
N ASN A 71 12.48 9.94 55.69
CA ASN A 71 13.21 10.00 54.42
C ASN A 71 13.44 8.61 53.80
N LYS A 72 13.56 7.55 54.62
CA LYS A 72 13.62 6.17 54.13
C LYS A 72 12.32 5.72 53.47
N LEU A 73 11.17 6.16 54.00
CA LEU A 73 9.85 5.88 53.43
C LEU A 73 9.67 6.60 52.09
N LEU A 74 10.17 7.84 51.99
CA LEU A 74 10.21 8.58 50.73
C LEU A 74 11.04 7.82 49.67
N GLY A 75 12.24 7.33 50.02
CA GLY A 75 13.07 6.52 49.13
C GLY A 75 12.35 5.29 48.61
N LYS A 76 11.62 4.58 49.48
CA LYS A 76 10.78 3.44 49.09
C LYS A 76 9.68 3.84 48.10
N GLY A 77 8.94 4.91 48.37
CA GLY A 77 7.89 5.39 47.47
C GLY A 77 8.41 5.79 46.08
N ILE A 78 9.60 6.40 46.01
CA ILE A 78 10.26 6.71 44.74
C ILE A 78 10.64 5.43 43.99
N CYS A 79 11.18 4.42 44.69
CA CYS A 79 11.49 3.11 44.09
C CYS A 79 10.24 2.43 43.49
N ASP A 80 9.10 2.51 44.17
CA ASP A 80 7.83 1.95 43.67
C ASP A 80 7.39 2.65 42.37
N ILE A 81 7.51 3.98 42.29
CA ILE A 81 7.23 4.74 41.06
C ILE A 81 8.17 4.32 39.92
N ILE A 82 9.47 4.20 40.19
CA ILE A 82 10.46 3.76 39.19
C ILE A 82 10.14 2.34 38.69
N ALA A 83 9.71 1.44 39.57
CA ALA A 83 9.35 0.08 39.21
C ALA A 83 8.16 0.05 38.24
N VAL A 84 7.10 0.82 38.52
CA VAL A 84 5.95 0.97 37.62
C VAL A 84 6.38 1.57 36.28
N HIS A 85 7.21 2.61 36.29
CA HIS A 85 7.69 3.21 35.05
C HIS A 85 8.48 2.22 34.19
N LYS A 86 9.37 1.40 34.78
CA LYS A 86 10.11 0.35 34.04
C LYS A 86 9.17 -0.64 33.34
N GLN A 87 8.05 -0.99 33.95
CA GLN A 87 7.05 -1.86 33.31
C GLN A 87 6.39 -1.18 32.10
N ILE A 88 6.05 0.11 32.22
CA ILE A 88 5.49 0.91 31.12
C ILE A 88 6.51 1.03 29.98
N GLU A 89 7.77 1.34 30.30
CA GLU A 89 8.87 1.48 29.34
C GLU A 89 9.10 0.18 28.55
N ASN A 90 9.03 -0.98 29.21
CA ASN A 90 9.14 -2.28 28.54
C ASN A 90 8.04 -2.48 27.50
N GLN A 91 6.79 -2.12 27.83
CA GLN A 91 5.68 -2.22 26.88
C GLN A 91 5.83 -1.20 25.74
N ALA A 92 6.26 0.02 26.04
CA ALA A 92 6.52 1.05 25.04
C ALA A 92 7.60 0.60 24.02
N ASN A 93 8.65 -0.08 24.49
CA ASN A 93 9.69 -0.64 23.62
C ASN A 93 9.16 -1.71 22.65
N LEU A 94 8.21 -2.55 23.08
CA LEU A 94 7.55 -3.52 22.21
C LEU A 94 6.74 -2.81 21.11
N VAL A 95 5.98 -1.77 21.48
CA VAL A 95 5.21 -0.97 20.52
C VAL A 95 6.12 -0.25 19.53
N LEU A 96 7.22 0.35 20.00
CA LEU A 96 8.22 0.99 19.14
C LEU A 96 8.80 0.01 18.12
N LYS A 97 9.18 -1.18 18.58
CA LYS A 97 9.69 -2.25 17.72
C LYS A 97 8.65 -2.67 16.68
N ALA A 98 7.38 -2.83 17.07
CA ALA A 98 6.30 -3.20 16.16
C ALA A 98 6.04 -2.12 15.10
N ILE A 99 6.02 -0.83 15.49
CA ILE A 99 5.87 0.28 14.53
C ILE A 99 6.99 0.24 13.48
N SER A 100 8.23 0.01 13.90
CA SER A 100 9.37 -0.01 13.00
C SER A 100 9.41 -1.27 12.13
N GLN A 101 9.45 -2.46 12.77
CA GLN A 101 9.77 -3.72 12.12
C GLN A 101 8.57 -4.43 11.51
N ASP A 102 7.40 -4.32 12.15
CA ASP A 102 6.21 -5.07 11.73
C ASP A 102 5.28 -4.21 10.85
N PHE A 103 5.49 -2.89 10.82
CA PHE A 103 4.64 -1.97 10.07
C PHE A 103 5.39 -1.11 9.05
N VAL A 104 6.31 -0.24 9.48
CA VAL A 104 6.99 0.71 8.57
C VAL A 104 7.81 -0.03 7.51
N VAL A 105 8.69 -0.95 7.92
CA VAL A 105 9.56 -1.68 6.98
C VAL A 105 8.75 -2.50 5.96
N PRO A 106 7.77 -3.35 6.37
CA PRO A 106 6.96 -4.09 5.41
C PRO A 106 6.14 -3.21 4.47
N LEU A 107 5.65 -2.07 4.96
CA LEU A 107 4.88 -1.14 4.14
C LEU A 107 5.76 -0.48 3.08
N GLU A 108 7.00 -0.08 3.42
CA GLU A 108 7.96 0.46 2.46
C GLU A 108 8.26 -0.52 1.32
N ASP A 109 8.64 -1.75 1.68
CA ASP A 109 8.92 -2.82 0.72
C ASP A 109 7.70 -3.10 -0.17
N TRP A 110 6.50 -3.11 0.42
CA TRP A 110 5.26 -3.31 -0.32
C TRP A 110 5.04 -2.19 -1.34
N ILE A 111 5.22 -0.92 -0.96
CA ILE A 111 5.03 0.24 -1.85
C ILE A 111 5.99 0.16 -3.04
N GLU A 112 7.27 -0.10 -2.80
CA GLU A 112 8.29 -0.15 -3.85
C GLU A 112 7.97 -1.25 -4.88
N ASN A 113 7.62 -2.44 -4.40
CA ASN A 113 7.36 -3.59 -5.26
C ASN A 113 5.98 -3.51 -5.95
N LYS A 114 4.91 -3.19 -5.21
CA LYS A 114 3.54 -3.25 -5.75
C LYS A 114 3.23 -2.13 -6.71
N ILE A 115 3.68 -0.91 -6.45
CA ILE A 115 3.44 0.21 -7.36
C ILE A 115 4.17 -0.01 -8.68
N SER A 116 5.40 -0.50 -8.63
CA SER A 116 6.18 -0.86 -9.83
C SER A 116 5.50 -1.98 -10.64
N LEU A 117 5.11 -3.06 -9.98
CA LEU A 117 4.40 -4.18 -10.62
C LEU A 117 3.07 -3.73 -11.26
N THR A 118 2.33 -2.87 -10.58
CA THR A 118 1.03 -2.35 -11.05
C THR A 118 1.20 -1.55 -12.33
N LYS A 119 2.23 -0.68 -12.42
CA LYS A 119 2.54 0.06 -13.66
C LYS A 119 2.88 -0.86 -14.82
N THR A 120 3.67 -1.90 -14.57
CA THR A 120 4.02 -2.90 -15.60
C THR A 120 2.78 -3.63 -16.10
N LYS A 121 1.90 -4.06 -15.19
CA LYS A 121 0.63 -4.71 -15.54
C LYS A 121 -0.31 -3.80 -16.32
N GLN A 122 -0.46 -2.54 -15.90
CA GLN A 122 -1.27 -1.55 -16.61
C GLN A 122 -0.75 -1.36 -18.05
N LYS A 123 0.57 -1.26 -18.23
CA LYS A 123 1.19 -1.11 -19.56
C LYS A 123 0.93 -2.32 -20.45
N SER A 124 1.11 -3.54 -19.92
CA SER A 124 0.79 -4.78 -20.66
C SER A 124 -0.68 -4.82 -21.07
N TYR A 125 -1.58 -4.54 -20.12
CA TYR A 125 -3.01 -4.51 -20.38
C TYR A 125 -3.39 -3.52 -21.49
N LEU A 126 -2.82 -2.31 -21.47
CA LEU A 126 -3.06 -1.31 -22.50
C LEU A 126 -2.61 -1.77 -23.89
N GLN A 127 -1.44 -2.43 -23.97
CA GLN A 127 -0.93 -2.98 -25.22
C GLN A 127 -1.81 -4.11 -25.75
N ASP A 128 -2.22 -5.04 -24.88
CA ASP A 128 -3.06 -6.18 -25.23
C ASP A 128 -4.46 -5.71 -25.66
N SER A 129 -5.05 -4.78 -24.91
CA SER A 129 -6.36 -4.18 -25.20
C SER A 129 -6.36 -3.47 -26.56
N LYS A 130 -5.31 -2.69 -26.85
CA LYS A 130 -5.16 -2.01 -28.15
C LYS A 130 -5.04 -3.02 -29.29
N SER A 131 -4.21 -4.04 -29.10
CA SER A 131 -3.99 -5.09 -30.11
C SER A 131 -5.29 -5.87 -30.41
N ALA A 132 -6.07 -6.19 -29.37
CA ALA A 132 -7.37 -6.84 -29.52
C ALA A 132 -8.37 -5.96 -30.29
N LEU A 133 -8.43 -4.65 -29.98
CA LEU A 133 -9.28 -3.70 -30.69
C LEU A 133 -8.93 -3.62 -32.18
N GLU A 134 -7.63 -3.55 -32.51
CA GLU A 134 -7.16 -3.54 -33.90
C GLU A 134 -7.54 -4.81 -34.67
N LEU A 135 -7.50 -5.99 -34.03
CA LEU A 135 -7.94 -7.25 -34.62
C LEU A 135 -9.45 -7.29 -34.87
N VAL A 136 -10.25 -6.76 -33.94
CA VAL A 136 -11.71 -6.65 -34.09
C VAL A 136 -12.05 -5.72 -35.25
N GLU A 137 -11.42 -4.55 -35.33
CA GLU A 137 -11.67 -3.59 -36.41
C GLU A 137 -11.23 -4.13 -37.78
N LYS A 138 -10.10 -4.84 -37.84
CA LYS A 138 -9.68 -5.52 -39.07
C LYS A 138 -10.71 -6.58 -39.51
N SER A 139 -11.18 -7.40 -38.58
CA SER A 139 -12.19 -8.44 -38.86
C SER A 139 -13.52 -7.84 -39.33
N LYS A 140 -13.98 -6.75 -38.69
CA LYS A 140 -15.16 -5.98 -39.13
C LYS A 140 -14.99 -5.41 -40.53
N SER A 141 -13.82 -4.84 -40.83
CA SER A 141 -13.50 -4.28 -42.15
C SER A 141 -13.55 -5.36 -43.23
N ASP A 142 -12.93 -6.51 -42.97
CA ASP A 142 -12.88 -7.63 -43.91
C ASP A 142 -14.27 -8.26 -44.12
N LEU A 143 -15.05 -8.47 -43.06
CA LEU A 143 -16.47 -8.90 -43.16
C LEU A 143 -17.29 -7.92 -44.01
N THR A 144 -17.11 -6.61 -43.83
CA THR A 144 -17.82 -5.59 -44.62
C THR A 144 -17.44 -5.66 -46.10
N LYS A 145 -16.16 -5.92 -46.42
CA LYS A 145 -15.70 -6.11 -47.81
C LYS A 145 -16.28 -7.38 -48.43
N VAL A 146 -16.35 -8.49 -47.68
CA VAL A 146 -16.94 -9.75 -48.15
C VAL A 146 -18.43 -9.56 -48.45
N ARG A 147 -19.19 -8.95 -47.53
CA ARG A 147 -20.62 -8.61 -47.73
C ARG A 147 -20.89 -7.79 -48.99
N LYS A 148 -20.09 -6.75 -49.22
CA LYS A 148 -20.19 -5.91 -50.44
C LYS A 148 -19.90 -6.68 -51.72
N LYS A 149 -18.97 -7.64 -51.69
CA LYS A 149 -18.64 -8.50 -52.85
C LYS A 149 -19.71 -9.56 -53.10
N SER A 150 -20.27 -10.13 -52.04
CA SER A 150 -21.38 -11.10 -52.09
C SER A 150 -22.59 -10.51 -52.82
N GLN A 151 -23.02 -9.30 -52.45
CA GLN A 151 -24.16 -8.61 -53.06
C GLN A 151 -23.99 -8.27 -54.55
N ARG A 152 -22.76 -8.24 -55.07
CA ARG A 152 -22.46 -7.99 -56.49
C ARG A 152 -22.28 -9.27 -57.32
N SER A 153 -22.27 -10.45 -56.69
CA SER A 153 -21.91 -11.74 -57.28
C SER A 153 -23.13 -12.65 -57.45
N LYS A 154 -23.28 -13.31 -58.61
CA LYS A 154 -24.31 -14.34 -58.85
C LYS A 154 -23.98 -15.72 -58.24
N THR A 155 -22.79 -15.91 -57.68
CA THR A 155 -22.36 -17.16 -57.01
C THR A 155 -22.45 -16.98 -55.50
N SER A 156 -23.67 -17.15 -54.95
CA SER A 156 -24.00 -16.93 -53.53
C SER A 156 -23.22 -17.85 -52.58
N ASP A 157 -23.14 -19.15 -52.90
CA ASP A 157 -22.58 -20.17 -51.99
C ASP A 157 -21.09 -19.98 -51.64
N LYS A 158 -20.28 -19.43 -52.56
CA LYS A 158 -18.84 -19.20 -52.29
C LYS A 158 -18.58 -18.03 -51.34
N TYR A 159 -19.50 -17.07 -51.25
CA TYR A 159 -19.37 -15.91 -50.37
C TYR A 159 -20.00 -16.17 -49.00
N ASP A 160 -21.05 -17.00 -48.91
CA ASP A 160 -21.61 -17.46 -47.64
C ASP A 160 -20.60 -18.26 -46.79
N THR A 161 -19.77 -19.10 -47.42
CA THR A 161 -18.71 -19.83 -46.69
C THR A 161 -17.61 -18.90 -46.18
N LYS A 162 -17.33 -17.80 -46.90
CA LYS A 162 -16.35 -16.78 -46.50
C LYS A 162 -16.87 -15.80 -45.45
N GLU A 163 -18.19 -15.64 -45.32
CA GLU A 163 -18.81 -14.85 -44.25
C GLU A 163 -18.89 -15.59 -42.92
N LYS A 164 -18.88 -16.93 -42.95
CA LYS A 164 -18.92 -17.80 -41.77
C LYS A 164 -17.54 -18.14 -41.19
N GLN A 165 -16.46 -17.79 -41.89
CA GLN A 165 -15.06 -17.91 -41.44
C GLN A 165 -14.60 -16.61 -40.79
#